data_AF-A0AA47EUV5-F1
#
_entry.id   AF-A0AA47EUV5-F1
#
_cell.length_a   1.000
_cell.length_b   1.000
_cell.length_c   1.000
_cell.angle_alpha   90.00
_cell.angle_beta   90.00
_cell.angle_gamma   90.00
#
_symmetry.space_group_name_H-M   'P 1'
#
loop_
_entity.id
_entity.type
_entity.pdbx_description
1 polymer ?
#
loop_
_entity_poly.entity_id
_entity_poly.type
_entity_poly.pdbx_seq_one_letter_code
_entity_poly.pdbx_strand_id
1 'polypeptide(L)'
;MRFGTSLFLSCLFIASPAMAVTKTCDGCTEAEMRSMIWNILILESGNYRNARQPAYVANPQSKSVLKGIYSWNYEADGETIVQNVSSGTVEPQIFGFVSTLANAYGERILTSSSVGLADSNRPTSIYDVIDNPSREQQVVSAIENSKADFFQRAGDAAKVLNPLPLLPGFNPGGVSLTVKFVFDDKSTATYTFDSQTKSWNRVKDSQRDSSGNIVPTKKSEFSGGEGSIRTYDFTNSQENMDKFYNWAIRNGISFSQPTGSGTRTGVTCISTKDGVICHIVAY
;
A
#
# COMPACT_ATOMS: atom_id res chain seq x y z
N MET A 1 -24.08 -16.90 -66.20
CA MET A 1 -24.41 -16.61 -64.79
C MET A 1 -23.41 -17.34 -63.90
N ARG A 2 -22.53 -16.61 -63.22
CA ARG A 2 -21.62 -17.15 -62.19
C ARG A 2 -21.84 -16.33 -60.93
N PHE A 3 -22.40 -16.96 -59.90
CA PHE A 3 -22.46 -16.39 -58.56
C PHE A 3 -21.10 -16.61 -57.90
N GLY A 4 -20.37 -15.53 -57.63
CA GLY A 4 -19.17 -15.54 -56.80
C GLY A 4 -19.53 -15.16 -55.37
N THR A 5 -19.55 -16.14 -54.47
CA THR A 5 -19.66 -15.92 -53.03
C THR A 5 -18.27 -15.73 -52.45
N SER A 6 -17.86 -14.48 -52.19
CA SER A 6 -16.73 -14.18 -51.32
C SER A 6 -17.19 -14.25 -49.86
N LEU A 7 -16.76 -15.29 -49.13
CA LEU A 7 -16.75 -15.28 -47.67
C LEU A 7 -15.64 -14.33 -47.20
N PHE A 8 -16.01 -13.17 -46.67
CA PHE A 8 -15.14 -12.41 -45.80
C PHE A 8 -15.14 -13.08 -44.42
N LEU A 9 -14.08 -13.84 -44.13
CA LEU A 9 -13.80 -14.35 -42.80
C LEU A 9 -13.24 -13.19 -41.96
N SER A 10 -14.09 -12.52 -41.18
CA SER A 10 -13.64 -11.54 -40.20
C SER A 10 -12.78 -12.24 -39.15
N CYS A 11 -11.46 -12.06 -39.22
CA CYS A 11 -10.56 -12.40 -38.12
C CYS A 11 -10.95 -11.53 -36.90
N LEU A 12 -11.80 -12.07 -36.04
CA LEU A 12 -11.98 -11.60 -34.67
C LEU A 12 -10.65 -11.84 -33.93
N PHE A 13 -9.76 -10.86 -33.99
CA PHE A 13 -8.71 -10.73 -32.98
C PHE A 13 -9.43 -10.44 -31.66
N ILE A 14 -9.69 -11.50 -30.88
CA ILE A 14 -10.07 -11.36 -29.48
C ILE A 14 -8.81 -10.88 -28.76
N ALA A 15 -8.61 -9.57 -28.72
CA ALA A 15 -7.71 -8.97 -27.75
C ALA A 15 -8.19 -9.44 -26.38
N SER A 16 -7.29 -10.01 -25.58
CA SER A 16 -7.58 -10.37 -24.20
C SER A 16 -8.27 -9.17 -23.53
N PRO A 17 -9.47 -9.33 -22.95
CA PRO A 17 -10.13 -8.21 -22.31
C PRO A 17 -9.19 -7.69 -21.23
N ALA A 18 -8.71 -6.46 -21.39
CA ALA A 18 -7.90 -5.80 -20.37
C ALA A 18 -8.71 -5.88 -19.07
N MET A 19 -8.18 -6.57 -18.05
CA MET A 19 -8.88 -6.69 -16.77
C MET A 19 -8.95 -5.28 -16.15
N ALA A 20 -10.07 -4.95 -15.51
CA ALA A 20 -10.13 -3.71 -14.73
C ALA A 20 -9.02 -3.67 -13.68
N VAL A 21 -8.51 -2.47 -13.44
CA VAL A 21 -7.52 -2.24 -12.41
C VAL A 21 -8.25 -2.08 -11.09
N THR A 22 -8.00 -3.01 -10.17
CA THR A 22 -8.46 -2.92 -8.78
C THR A 22 -7.21 -2.74 -7.90
N LYS A 23 -7.25 -1.78 -6.97
CA LYS A 23 -6.18 -1.52 -6.00
C LYS A 23 -6.78 -1.42 -4.60
N THR A 24 -5.98 -1.72 -3.59
CA THR A 24 -6.30 -1.40 -2.19
C THR A 24 -5.66 -0.09 -1.76
N CYS A 25 -6.37 0.66 -0.91
CA CYS A 25 -5.87 1.83 -0.20
C CYS A 25 -6.32 1.73 1.27
N ASP A 26 -5.55 1.04 2.09
CA ASP A 26 -5.90 0.84 3.50
C ASP A 26 -5.62 2.09 4.33
N GLY A 27 -6.61 2.52 5.11
CA GLY A 27 -6.51 3.70 5.98
C GLY A 27 -6.60 5.03 5.24
N CYS A 28 -6.83 4.99 3.92
CA CYS A 28 -6.95 6.18 3.10
C CYS A 28 -8.29 6.87 3.28
N THR A 29 -8.24 8.19 3.27
CA THR A 29 -9.43 9.05 3.12
C THR A 29 -10.06 8.85 1.75
N GLU A 30 -11.34 9.20 1.62
CA GLU A 30 -12.04 9.15 0.33
C GLU A 30 -11.34 10.02 -0.74
N ALA A 31 -10.76 11.15 -0.33
CA ALA A 31 -10.00 12.03 -1.23
C ALA A 31 -8.74 11.34 -1.79
N GLU A 32 -8.01 10.61 -0.96
CA GLU A 32 -6.84 9.82 -1.39
C GLU A 32 -7.25 8.67 -2.32
N MET A 33 -8.35 7.97 -2.00
CA MET A 33 -8.90 6.94 -2.88
C MET A 33 -9.31 7.51 -4.25
N ARG A 34 -9.92 8.71 -4.29
CA ARG A 34 -10.24 9.42 -5.54
C ARG A 34 -8.99 9.80 -6.32
N SER A 35 -7.95 10.30 -5.64
CA SER A 35 -6.66 10.62 -6.27
C SER A 35 -6.02 9.38 -6.91
N MET A 36 -6.07 8.23 -6.24
CA MET A 36 -5.61 6.96 -6.81
C MET A 36 -6.39 6.54 -8.05
N ILE A 37 -7.72 6.67 -8.03
CA ILE A 37 -8.56 6.40 -9.21
C ILE A 37 -8.11 7.25 -10.40
N TRP A 38 -7.88 8.55 -10.19
CA TRP A 38 -7.38 9.46 -11.22
C TRP A 38 -6.03 8.98 -11.77
N ASN A 39 -5.08 8.64 -10.89
CA ASN A 39 -3.75 8.16 -11.30
C ASN A 39 -3.82 6.83 -12.08
N ILE A 40 -4.61 5.87 -11.64
CA ILE A 40 -4.80 4.59 -12.33
C ILE A 40 -5.37 4.82 -13.73
N LEU A 41 -6.45 5.61 -13.80
CA LEU A 41 -7.17 5.81 -15.05
C LEU A 41 -6.42 6.72 -16.01
N ILE A 42 -5.53 7.62 -15.58
CA ILE A 42 -4.78 8.51 -16.49
C ILE A 42 -3.38 7.99 -16.80
N LEU A 43 -2.64 7.54 -15.78
CA LEU A 43 -1.20 7.27 -15.89
C LEU A 43 -0.89 5.78 -16.12
N GLU A 44 -1.60 4.86 -15.46
CA GLU A 44 -1.26 3.43 -15.51
C GLU A 44 -1.88 2.70 -16.72
N SER A 45 -2.99 3.19 -17.28
CA SER A 45 -3.78 2.49 -18.31
C SER A 45 -3.38 2.77 -19.76
N GLY A 46 -2.07 2.80 -20.04
CA GLY A 46 -1.44 3.14 -21.33
C GLY A 46 -2.28 2.91 -22.61
N ASN A 47 -2.26 3.92 -23.47
CA ASN A 47 -3.00 4.14 -24.74
C ASN A 47 -4.37 4.84 -24.63
N TYR A 48 -4.51 5.88 -25.47
CA TYR A 48 -5.51 6.95 -25.40
C TYR A 48 -6.86 6.65 -26.08
N ARG A 49 -7.01 5.49 -26.74
CA ARG A 49 -8.06 5.30 -27.76
C ARG A 49 -9.05 4.15 -27.54
N ASN A 50 -8.88 3.34 -26.49
CA ASN A 50 -9.78 2.21 -26.22
C ASN A 50 -10.71 2.52 -25.05
N ALA A 51 -11.94 1.97 -25.08
CA ALA A 51 -12.87 2.01 -23.95
C ALA A 51 -12.15 1.51 -22.68
N ARG A 52 -11.90 2.41 -21.74
CA ARG A 52 -11.19 2.08 -20.49
C ARG A 52 -12.16 1.36 -19.56
N GLN A 53 -11.74 0.20 -19.06
CA GLN A 53 -12.46 -0.47 -17.99
C GLN A 53 -12.49 0.43 -16.74
N PRO A 54 -13.53 0.34 -15.90
CA PRO A 54 -13.57 1.08 -14.64
C PRO A 54 -12.38 0.71 -13.75
N ALA A 55 -11.92 1.68 -12.94
CA ALA A 55 -10.96 1.43 -11.88
C ALA A 55 -11.68 1.34 -10.54
N TYR A 56 -11.25 0.41 -9.69
CA TYR A 56 -11.77 0.26 -8.33
C TYR A 56 -10.66 0.49 -7.33
N VAL A 57 -10.93 1.32 -6.33
CA VAL A 57 -10.06 1.46 -5.17
C VAL A 57 -10.87 1.02 -3.94
N ALA A 58 -10.43 -0.04 -3.29
CA ALA A 58 -11.06 -0.56 -2.09
C ALA A 58 -10.28 -0.10 -0.84
N ASN A 59 -10.99 0.30 0.20
CA ASN A 59 -10.47 0.45 1.55
C ASN A 59 -11.21 -0.52 2.48
N PRO A 60 -10.69 -1.75 2.63
CA PRO A 60 -11.19 -2.73 3.58
C PRO A 60 -11.27 -2.21 5.03
N GLN A 61 -10.42 -1.29 5.49
CA GLN A 61 -10.49 -0.80 6.86
C GLN A 61 -11.78 -0.01 7.13
N SER A 62 -12.17 0.87 6.21
CA SER A 62 -13.36 1.71 6.33
C SER A 62 -14.62 1.13 5.67
N LYS A 63 -14.58 -0.13 5.20
CA LYS A 63 -15.68 -0.77 4.46
C LYS A 63 -16.11 0.03 3.23
N SER A 64 -15.18 0.73 2.59
CA SER A 64 -15.49 1.59 1.44
C SER A 64 -14.82 1.08 0.18
N VAL A 65 -15.45 1.36 -0.95
CA VAL A 65 -14.92 1.10 -2.27
C VAL A 65 -15.41 2.22 -3.17
N LEU A 66 -14.52 2.73 -4.02
CA LEU A 66 -14.83 3.73 -5.02
C LEU A 66 -14.63 3.14 -6.41
N LYS A 67 -15.49 3.55 -7.32
CA LYS A 67 -15.41 3.24 -8.75
C LYS A 67 -15.14 4.51 -9.53
N GLY A 68 -14.11 4.48 -10.36
CA GLY A 68 -13.80 5.51 -11.34
C GLY A 68 -14.19 5.07 -12.73
N ILE A 69 -14.78 5.97 -13.49
CA ILE A 69 -15.10 5.78 -14.90
C ILE A 69 -14.33 6.84 -15.68
N TYR A 70 -13.55 6.39 -16.66
CA TYR A 70 -12.88 7.28 -17.59
C TYR A 70 -13.80 7.58 -18.77
N SER A 71 -13.90 8.85 -19.11
CA SER A 71 -14.58 9.35 -20.29
C SER A 71 -13.68 10.40 -20.97
N TRP A 72 -13.83 10.54 -22.27
CA TRP A 72 -13.17 11.59 -23.02
C TRP A 72 -14.16 12.18 -24.02
N ASN A 73 -14.07 13.49 -24.22
CA ASN A 73 -14.86 14.22 -25.21
C ASN A 73 -13.92 15.09 -26.04
N TYR A 74 -14.28 15.34 -27.29
CA TYR A 74 -13.66 16.44 -28.03
C TYR A 74 -14.28 17.76 -27.58
N GLU A 75 -13.47 18.81 -27.50
CA GLU A 75 -14.00 20.17 -27.41
C GLU A 75 -14.73 20.56 -28.70
N ALA A 76 -15.37 21.72 -28.68
CA ALA A 76 -16.13 22.24 -29.82
C ALA A 76 -15.26 22.43 -31.09
N ASP A 77 -13.93 22.45 -30.94
CA ASP A 77 -12.96 22.53 -32.04
C ASP A 77 -12.75 21.20 -32.78
N GLY A 78 -13.20 20.06 -32.23
CA GLY A 78 -13.02 18.73 -32.80
C GLY A 78 -11.59 18.20 -32.76
N GLU A 79 -10.64 18.94 -32.17
CA GLU A 79 -9.21 18.60 -32.14
C GLU A 79 -8.71 18.39 -30.70
N THR A 80 -9.24 19.16 -29.74
CA THR A 80 -8.83 19.10 -28.34
C THR A 80 -9.58 17.99 -27.62
N ILE A 81 -8.87 17.10 -26.94
CA ILE A 81 -9.47 16.02 -26.13
C ILE A 81 -9.50 16.43 -24.67
N VAL A 82 -10.70 16.53 -24.10
CA VAL A 82 -10.92 16.69 -22.67
C VAL A 82 -11.07 15.32 -22.04
N GLN A 83 -10.19 15.02 -21.09
CA GLN A 83 -10.26 13.80 -20.28
C GLN A 83 -11.04 14.09 -19.01
N ASN A 84 -11.95 13.18 -18.66
CA ASN A 84 -12.73 13.30 -17.45
C ASN A 84 -12.81 11.95 -16.73
N VAL A 85 -12.48 11.97 -15.44
CA VAL A 85 -12.68 10.83 -14.55
C VAL A 85 -13.83 11.17 -13.62
N SER A 86 -14.92 10.43 -13.75
CA SER A 86 -16.11 10.57 -12.93
C SER A 86 -16.24 9.42 -11.93
N SER A 87 -16.98 9.65 -10.85
CA SER A 87 -17.34 8.59 -9.90
C SER A 87 -18.51 7.77 -10.45
N GLY A 88 -18.36 6.46 -10.45
CA GLY A 88 -19.44 5.52 -10.76
C GLY A 88 -20.06 4.93 -9.51
N THR A 89 -21.30 4.44 -9.64
CA THR A 89 -21.93 3.60 -8.61
C THR A 89 -21.21 2.26 -8.54
N VAL A 90 -20.85 1.83 -7.33
CA VAL A 90 -20.25 0.52 -7.09
C VAL A 90 -21.32 -0.57 -7.08
N GLU A 91 -21.04 -1.67 -7.77
CA GLU A 91 -21.88 -2.85 -7.83
C GLU A 91 -22.05 -3.47 -6.43
N PRO A 92 -23.29 -3.86 -6.02
CA PRO A 92 -23.54 -4.44 -4.71
C PRO A 92 -22.69 -5.68 -4.39
N GLN A 93 -22.35 -6.50 -5.39
CA GLN A 93 -21.47 -7.67 -5.18
C GLN A 93 -20.03 -7.26 -4.83
N ILE A 94 -19.52 -6.19 -5.44
CA ILE A 94 -18.17 -5.66 -5.17
C ILE A 94 -18.14 -5.03 -3.78
N PHE A 95 -19.16 -4.25 -3.43
CA PHE A 95 -19.29 -3.73 -2.07
C PHE A 95 -19.43 -4.87 -1.05
N GLY A 96 -20.22 -5.90 -1.35
CA GLY A 96 -20.38 -7.09 -0.51
C GLY A 96 -19.06 -7.85 -0.30
N PHE A 97 -18.23 -7.97 -1.35
CA PHE A 97 -16.88 -8.52 -1.26
C PHE A 97 -16.00 -7.70 -0.31
N VAL A 98 -15.89 -6.39 -0.55
CA VAL A 98 -15.05 -5.50 0.26
C VAL A 98 -15.56 -5.43 1.70
N SER A 99 -16.88 -5.44 1.92
CA SER A 99 -17.49 -5.46 3.26
C SER A 99 -17.26 -6.79 3.98
N THR A 100 -17.31 -7.92 3.28
CA THR A 100 -17.01 -9.24 3.87
C THR A 100 -15.55 -9.36 4.26
N LEU A 101 -14.64 -8.87 3.39
CA LEU A 101 -13.25 -8.67 3.76
C LEU A 101 -13.18 -7.73 4.96
N ALA A 102 -13.63 -6.50 4.88
CA ALA A 102 -13.62 -5.56 6.01
C ALA A 102 -14.20 -6.11 7.34
N ASN A 103 -15.25 -6.91 7.32
CA ASN A 103 -15.80 -7.55 8.53
C ASN A 103 -14.89 -8.66 9.08
N ALA A 104 -14.28 -9.46 8.21
CA ALA A 104 -13.28 -10.42 8.63
C ALA A 104 -11.94 -9.74 9.06
N TYR A 105 -11.68 -8.52 8.56
CA TYR A 105 -10.39 -7.83 8.57
C TYR A 105 -10.33 -6.53 9.38
N GLY A 106 -11.44 -6.05 9.94
CA GLY A 106 -11.49 -4.75 10.65
C GLY A 106 -10.27 -4.58 11.54
N GLU A 107 -9.61 -3.42 11.44
CA GLU A 107 -8.22 -3.14 11.85
C GLU A 107 -7.58 -4.24 12.71
N ARG A 108 -7.12 -5.33 12.07
CA ARG A 108 -6.48 -6.43 12.80
C ARG A 108 -5.07 -6.02 13.17
N ILE A 109 -5.02 -5.30 14.28
CA ILE A 109 -3.82 -5.04 15.05
C ILE A 109 -3.37 -6.40 15.61
N LEU A 110 -2.33 -6.99 15.03
CA LEU A 110 -1.65 -8.12 15.65
C LEU A 110 -0.54 -7.59 16.52
N THR A 111 -0.60 -7.92 17.80
CA THR A 111 0.51 -7.66 18.71
C THR A 111 1.48 -8.83 18.68
N SER A 112 2.75 -8.54 18.90
CA SER A 112 3.79 -9.51 19.28
C SER A 112 3.32 -10.60 20.25
N SER A 113 2.52 -10.23 21.26
CA SER A 113 1.92 -11.16 22.24
C SER A 113 0.80 -12.04 21.68
N SER A 114 0.04 -11.55 20.68
CA SER A 114 -1.08 -12.27 20.08
C SER A 114 -0.66 -13.38 19.11
N VAL A 115 0.60 -13.37 18.67
CA VAL A 115 1.12 -14.29 17.65
C VAL A 115 2.05 -15.38 18.20
N GLY A 116 2.16 -15.50 19.53
CA GLY A 116 2.82 -16.64 20.19
C GLY A 116 4.29 -16.84 19.83
N LEU A 117 5.00 -15.77 19.47
CA LEU A 117 6.44 -15.81 19.20
C LEU A 117 7.19 -16.20 20.49
N ALA A 118 8.09 -17.19 20.40
CA ALA A 118 8.91 -17.60 21.53
C ALA A 118 9.74 -16.42 22.07
N ASP A 119 9.65 -16.18 23.38
CA ASP A 119 10.12 -14.93 24.01
C ASP A 119 11.60 -14.62 23.76
N SER A 120 12.48 -15.62 23.69
CA SER A 120 13.93 -15.40 23.53
C SER A 120 14.34 -14.88 22.15
N ASN A 121 13.49 -15.06 21.13
CA ASN A 121 13.77 -14.67 19.75
C ASN A 121 12.69 -13.76 19.17
N ARG A 122 11.77 -13.21 19.97
CA ARG A 122 10.74 -12.31 19.47
C ARG A 122 11.34 -10.96 19.06
N PRO A 123 11.08 -10.45 17.84
CA PRO A 123 11.39 -9.06 17.51
C PRO A 123 10.55 -8.14 18.41
N THR A 124 11.22 -7.24 19.13
CA THR A 124 10.60 -6.36 20.13
C THR A 124 10.31 -4.96 19.61
N SER A 125 10.95 -4.59 18.49
CA SER A 125 10.78 -3.33 17.80
C SER A 125 10.90 -3.50 16.29
N ILE A 126 10.40 -2.53 15.54
CA ILE A 126 10.58 -2.47 14.08
C ILE A 126 12.05 -2.36 13.67
N TYR A 127 12.89 -1.78 14.53
CA TYR A 127 14.34 -1.69 14.31
C TYR A 127 15.04 -3.05 14.37
N ASP A 128 14.44 -4.07 15.00
CA ASP A 128 14.97 -5.44 15.02
C ASP A 128 14.73 -6.16 13.69
N VAL A 129 13.83 -5.65 12.86
CA VAL A 129 13.28 -6.36 11.70
C VAL A 129 13.74 -5.75 10.38
N ILE A 130 13.88 -4.42 10.32
CA ILE A 130 14.16 -3.69 9.07
C ILE A 130 15.45 -4.16 8.38
N ASP A 131 16.50 -4.49 9.14
CA ASP A 131 17.79 -4.95 8.61
C ASP A 131 18.04 -6.45 8.79
N ASN A 132 17.06 -7.19 9.32
CA ASN A 132 17.23 -8.59 9.67
C ASN A 132 16.16 -9.49 9.02
N PRO A 133 16.47 -10.09 7.86
CA PRO A 133 15.55 -10.99 7.15
C PRO A 133 15.03 -12.16 8.01
N SER A 134 15.84 -12.66 8.95
CA SER A 134 15.42 -13.75 9.83
C SER A 134 14.34 -13.29 10.83
N ARG A 135 14.47 -12.08 11.36
CA ARG A 135 13.45 -11.47 12.24
C ARG A 135 12.19 -11.13 11.47
N GLU A 136 12.32 -10.66 10.23
CA GLU A 136 11.18 -10.43 9.33
C GLU A 136 10.39 -11.72 9.10
N GLN A 137 11.09 -12.80 8.79
CA GLN A 137 10.48 -14.10 8.54
C GLN A 137 9.75 -14.64 9.79
N GLN A 138 10.24 -14.34 10.99
CA GLN A 138 9.53 -14.68 12.23
C GLN A 138 8.21 -13.93 12.34
N VAL A 139 8.17 -12.62 12.08
CA VAL A 139 6.93 -11.84 12.06
C VAL A 139 5.95 -12.41 11.03
N VAL A 140 6.43 -12.65 9.80
CA VAL A 140 5.63 -13.25 8.72
C VAL A 140 5.06 -14.61 9.13
N SER A 141 5.88 -15.51 9.68
CA SER A 141 5.44 -16.83 10.13
C SER A 141 4.40 -16.72 11.26
N ALA A 142 4.55 -15.75 12.16
CA ALA A 142 3.59 -15.46 13.22
C ALA A 142 2.24 -14.99 12.66
N ILE A 143 2.27 -14.10 11.67
CA ILE A 143 1.07 -13.66 10.96
C ILE A 143 0.40 -14.87 10.30
N GLU A 144 1.13 -15.70 9.56
CA GLU A 144 0.62 -16.90 8.89
C GLU A 144 -0.04 -17.89 9.85
N ASN A 145 0.67 -18.25 10.92
CA ASN A 145 0.17 -19.21 11.93
C ASN A 145 -1.08 -18.71 12.64
N SER A 146 -1.16 -17.40 12.92
CA SER A 146 -2.36 -16.80 13.54
C SER A 146 -3.55 -16.68 12.57
N LYS A 147 -3.38 -17.07 11.30
CA LYS A 147 -4.30 -16.81 10.19
C LYS A 147 -4.53 -18.01 9.24
N ALA A 148 -4.19 -19.24 9.63
CA ALA A 148 -4.47 -20.43 8.81
C ALA A 148 -5.97 -20.53 8.41
N ASP A 149 -6.90 -20.35 9.36
CA ASP A 149 -8.36 -20.32 9.10
C ASP A 149 -8.80 -19.13 8.23
N PHE A 150 -7.98 -18.09 8.17
CA PHE A 150 -8.26 -16.86 7.44
C PHE A 150 -8.03 -17.02 5.94
N PHE A 151 -6.97 -17.72 5.51
CA PHE A 151 -6.72 -18.00 4.11
C PHE A 151 -7.79 -18.89 3.50
N GLN A 152 -8.29 -19.82 4.29
CA GLN A 152 -9.40 -20.68 3.92
C GLN A 152 -10.66 -19.85 3.65
N ARG A 153 -11.04 -18.95 4.57
CA ARG A 153 -12.21 -18.07 4.40
C ARG A 153 -12.06 -17.06 3.26
N ALA A 154 -10.88 -16.47 3.08
CA ALA A 154 -10.63 -15.55 1.97
C ALA A 154 -10.68 -16.27 0.61
N GLY A 155 -10.13 -17.48 0.54
CA GLY A 155 -10.22 -18.35 -0.63
C GLY A 155 -11.66 -18.79 -0.92
N ASP A 156 -12.46 -19.06 0.10
CA ASP A 156 -13.87 -19.43 -0.07
C ASP A 156 -14.74 -18.23 -0.45
N ALA A 157 -14.50 -17.03 0.11
CA ALA A 157 -15.13 -15.79 -0.33
C ALA A 157 -14.82 -15.48 -1.81
N ALA A 158 -13.57 -15.70 -2.24
CA ALA A 158 -13.19 -15.56 -3.64
C ALA A 158 -13.94 -16.54 -4.56
N LYS A 159 -14.26 -17.76 -4.10
CA LYS A 159 -15.08 -18.72 -4.86
C LYS A 159 -16.55 -18.33 -4.94
N VAL A 160 -17.12 -17.81 -3.84
CA VAL A 160 -18.54 -17.39 -3.79
C VAL A 160 -18.81 -16.18 -4.68
N LEU A 161 -17.85 -15.26 -4.78
CA LEU A 161 -18.01 -13.98 -5.48
C LEU A 161 -17.39 -13.95 -6.88
N ASN A 162 -16.72 -15.03 -7.27
CA ASN A 162 -16.24 -15.27 -8.63
C ASN A 162 -16.99 -16.44 -9.30
N PRO A 163 -18.33 -16.38 -9.47
CA PRO A 163 -18.95 -17.16 -10.52
C PRO A 163 -18.50 -16.55 -11.85
N LEU A 164 -17.36 -17.03 -12.37
CA LEU A 164 -16.90 -16.82 -13.75
C LEU A 164 -18.14 -16.87 -14.66
N PRO A 165 -18.59 -15.83 -15.40
CA PRO A 165 -17.91 -14.68 -16.02
C PRO A 165 -18.70 -13.32 -15.88
N LEU A 166 -19.40 -13.06 -14.76
CA LEU A 166 -20.50 -12.07 -14.73
C LEU A 166 -20.18 -10.63 -14.28
N LEU A 167 -18.94 -10.27 -13.94
CA LEU A 167 -18.57 -8.87 -13.64
C LEU A 167 -17.39 -8.45 -14.53
N PRO A 168 -17.65 -8.10 -15.81
CA PRO A 168 -16.63 -7.52 -16.67
C PRO A 168 -16.05 -6.28 -15.98
N GLY A 169 -14.76 -6.35 -15.65
CA GLY A 169 -14.05 -5.24 -15.07
C GLY A 169 -14.06 -5.15 -13.55
N PHE A 170 -13.94 -6.24 -12.79
CA PHE A 170 -13.44 -6.18 -11.40
C PHE A 170 -12.41 -7.27 -11.16
N ASN A 171 -11.27 -6.94 -10.52
CA ASN A 171 -10.24 -7.91 -10.18
C ASN A 171 -10.19 -8.11 -8.67
N PRO A 172 -10.80 -9.19 -8.12
CA PRO A 172 -10.77 -9.43 -6.67
C PRO A 172 -9.35 -9.65 -6.13
N GLY A 173 -8.41 -10.13 -6.95
CA GLY A 173 -6.99 -10.25 -6.58
C GLY A 173 -6.27 -8.90 -6.46
N GLY A 174 -6.87 -7.81 -6.94
CA GLY A 174 -6.38 -6.45 -6.72
C GLY A 174 -6.76 -5.85 -5.36
N VAL A 175 -7.61 -6.54 -4.58
CA VAL A 175 -7.88 -6.17 -3.19
C VAL A 175 -6.92 -6.93 -2.28
N SER A 176 -5.80 -6.27 -1.98
CA SER A 176 -4.80 -6.73 -1.03
C SER A 176 -5.35 -6.81 0.39
N LEU A 177 -4.90 -7.85 1.08
CA LEU A 177 -5.21 -8.13 2.48
C LEU A 177 -4.10 -7.54 3.34
N THR A 178 -4.42 -6.62 4.25
CA THR A 178 -3.40 -6.02 5.12
C THR A 178 -3.57 -6.33 6.59
N VAL A 179 -2.44 -6.34 7.30
CA VAL A 179 -2.32 -6.54 8.74
C VAL A 179 -1.38 -5.49 9.29
N LYS A 180 -1.80 -4.77 10.33
CA LYS A 180 -0.92 -3.91 11.10
C LYS A 180 -0.32 -4.73 12.24
N PHE A 181 0.98 -4.97 12.17
CA PHE A 181 1.72 -5.60 13.26
C PHE A 181 2.22 -4.53 14.23
N VAL A 182 2.01 -4.76 15.52
CA VAL A 182 2.43 -3.89 16.62
C VAL A 182 3.42 -4.65 17.49
N PHE A 183 4.64 -4.14 17.54
CA PHE A 183 5.72 -4.71 18.34
C PHE A 183 5.53 -4.40 19.83
N ASP A 184 6.36 -5.02 20.68
CA ASP A 184 6.30 -4.82 22.13
C ASP A 184 6.51 -3.36 22.53
N ASP A 185 7.47 -2.71 21.88
CA ASP A 185 7.80 -1.30 22.10
C ASP A 185 6.79 -0.32 21.49
N LYS A 186 5.68 -0.83 20.93
CA LYS A 186 4.59 -0.11 20.24
C LYS A 186 4.94 0.46 18.87
N SER A 187 6.16 0.21 18.36
CA SER A 187 6.41 0.43 16.93
C SER A 187 5.49 -0.45 16.09
N THR A 188 5.29 -0.07 14.83
CA THR A 188 4.33 -0.74 13.95
C THR A 188 4.86 -0.94 12.54
N ALA A 189 4.33 -1.93 11.84
CA ALA A 189 4.53 -2.10 10.40
C ALA A 189 3.28 -2.70 9.78
N THR A 190 3.00 -2.38 8.52
CA THR A 190 1.88 -2.99 7.79
C THR A 190 2.40 -4.06 6.87
N TYR A 191 1.73 -5.21 6.85
CA TYR A 191 2.01 -6.35 6.00
C TYR A 191 0.85 -6.56 5.06
N THR A 192 1.13 -6.82 3.79
CA THR A 192 0.15 -7.21 2.79
C THR A 192 0.35 -8.66 2.38
N PHE A 193 -0.74 -9.40 2.19
CA PHE A 193 -0.66 -10.73 1.61
C PHE A 193 -0.49 -10.64 0.10
N ASP A 194 0.48 -11.38 -0.44
CA ASP A 194 0.64 -11.62 -1.86
C ASP A 194 -0.02 -12.96 -2.21
N SER A 195 -1.10 -12.89 -3.00
CA SER A 195 -1.86 -14.09 -3.41
C SER A 195 -1.10 -15.00 -4.38
N GLN A 196 -0.09 -14.48 -5.10
CA GLN A 196 0.69 -15.26 -6.06
C GLN A 196 1.75 -16.10 -5.34
N THR A 197 2.53 -15.47 -4.46
CA THR A 197 3.57 -16.14 -3.68
C THR A 197 3.01 -16.83 -2.43
N LYS A 198 1.76 -16.54 -2.06
CA LYS A 198 1.10 -16.98 -0.83
C LYS A 198 1.89 -16.61 0.42
N SER A 199 2.49 -15.42 0.43
CA SER A 199 3.32 -14.93 1.54
C SER A 199 2.90 -13.53 1.98
N TRP A 200 3.25 -13.14 3.20
CA TRP A 200 3.12 -11.75 3.65
C TRP A 200 4.36 -10.96 3.33
N ASN A 201 4.17 -9.75 2.81
CA ASN A 201 5.22 -8.81 2.49
C ASN A 201 4.98 -7.50 3.23
N ARG A 202 6.01 -6.92 3.85
CA ARG A 202 5.90 -5.61 4.47
C ARG A 202 5.58 -4.55 3.40
N VAL A 203 4.55 -3.75 3.65
CA VAL A 203 4.18 -2.62 2.80
C VAL A 203 5.27 -1.56 2.92
N LYS A 204 5.75 -1.08 1.77
CA LYS A 204 6.78 -0.04 1.71
C LYS A 204 6.33 1.21 2.47
N ASP A 205 7.25 1.84 3.20
CA ASP A 205 7.02 3.10 3.92
C ASP A 205 5.92 3.02 5.01
N SER A 206 5.53 1.81 5.44
CA SER A 206 4.49 1.60 6.45
C SER A 206 5.02 1.49 7.89
N GLN A 207 6.31 1.25 8.04
CA GLN A 207 6.96 1.13 9.34
C GLN A 207 6.94 2.46 10.11
N ARG A 208 6.56 2.39 11.40
CA ARG A 208 6.57 3.53 12.33
C ARG A 208 7.24 3.13 13.62
N ASP A 209 8.02 4.03 14.22
CA ASP A 209 8.45 3.87 15.60
C ASP A 209 7.27 4.11 16.57
N SER A 210 7.47 3.94 17.87
CA SER A 210 6.38 4.17 18.84
C SER A 210 6.08 5.64 19.13
N SER A 211 6.92 6.57 18.65
CA SER A 211 6.60 7.99 18.61
C SER A 211 5.73 8.35 17.38
N GLY A 212 5.48 7.39 16.48
CA GLY A 212 4.69 7.57 15.28
C GLY A 212 5.49 8.08 14.08
N ASN A 213 6.82 8.18 14.17
CA ASN A 213 7.64 8.61 13.04
C ASN A 213 7.84 7.47 12.04
N ILE A 214 7.95 7.80 10.75
CA ILE A 214 8.41 6.85 9.72
C ILE A 214 9.79 6.33 10.09
N VAL A 215 10.03 5.02 9.99
CA VAL A 215 11.39 4.47 10.10
C VAL A 215 11.97 4.27 8.68
N PRO A 216 13.02 5.02 8.30
CA PRO A 216 13.62 4.88 6.97
C PRO A 216 14.26 3.51 6.78
N THR A 217 14.13 2.91 5.60
CA THR A 217 14.79 1.65 5.23
C THR A 217 16.03 1.84 4.37
N LYS A 218 16.19 3.04 3.79
CA LYS A 218 17.33 3.43 2.96
C LYS A 218 17.81 4.83 3.28
N LYS A 219 19.07 5.13 2.95
CA LYS A 219 19.72 6.43 3.22
C LYS A 219 18.92 7.63 2.70
N SER A 220 18.36 7.57 1.50
CA SER A 220 17.57 8.67 0.90
C SER A 220 16.22 8.92 1.59
N GLU A 221 15.68 7.91 2.29
CA GLU A 221 14.37 8.03 2.96
C GLU A 221 14.46 8.83 4.26
N PHE A 222 15.66 9.01 4.82
CA PHE A 222 15.87 9.80 6.03
C PHE A 222 15.45 11.27 5.86
N SER A 223 15.70 11.88 4.71
CA SER A 223 15.26 13.24 4.38
C SER A 223 13.94 13.30 3.61
N GLY A 224 13.36 12.15 3.26
CA GLY A 224 12.17 12.06 2.42
C GLY A 224 12.44 12.03 0.90
N GLY A 225 13.71 12.05 0.49
CA GLY A 225 14.12 11.99 -0.91
C GLY A 225 15.16 13.05 -1.28
N GLU A 226 15.48 13.14 -2.57
CA GLU A 226 16.37 14.17 -3.10
C GLU A 226 15.75 15.57 -2.90
N GLY A 227 16.56 16.54 -2.46
CA GLY A 227 16.10 17.92 -2.21
C GLY A 227 15.09 18.11 -1.07
N SER A 228 14.79 17.06 -0.30
CA SER A 228 13.75 17.08 0.73
C SER A 228 14.32 17.31 2.14
N ILE A 229 13.45 17.72 3.06
CA ILE A 229 13.71 17.85 4.50
C ILE A 229 12.65 17.05 5.24
N ARG A 230 13.06 16.32 6.28
CA ARG A 230 12.14 15.60 7.17
C ARG A 230 12.52 15.81 8.62
N THR A 231 11.53 16.12 9.45
CA THR A 231 11.66 16.23 10.90
C THR A 231 11.00 15.04 11.58
N TYR A 232 11.68 14.49 12.57
CA TYR A 232 11.26 13.39 13.43
C TYR A 232 11.05 13.94 14.83
N ASP A 233 9.88 13.68 15.41
CA ASP A 233 9.50 14.15 16.74
C ASP A 233 9.71 13.03 17.77
N PHE A 234 10.54 13.31 18.76
CA PHE A 234 10.84 12.39 19.85
C PHE A 234 10.48 12.97 21.22
N THR A 235 9.66 14.03 21.26
CA THR A 235 9.21 14.68 22.50
C THR A 235 8.60 13.69 23.49
N ASN A 236 7.97 12.62 22.99
CA ASN A 236 7.30 11.60 23.80
C ASN A 236 8.17 10.37 24.14
N SER A 237 9.39 10.25 23.61
CA SER A 237 10.26 9.09 23.89
C SER A 237 11.73 9.33 23.53
N GLN A 238 12.56 9.52 24.55
CA GLN A 238 14.02 9.59 24.43
C GLN A 238 14.63 8.27 23.93
N GLU A 239 14.09 7.14 24.39
CA GLU A 239 14.52 5.80 23.96
C GLU A 239 14.36 5.61 22.44
N ASN A 240 13.27 6.12 21.86
CA ASN A 240 13.07 6.07 20.41
C ASN A 240 14.07 6.94 19.66
N MET A 241 14.43 8.09 20.22
CA MET A 241 15.47 8.93 19.63
C MET A 241 16.81 8.20 19.59
N ASP A 242 17.16 7.49 20.67
CA ASP A 242 18.40 6.73 20.73
C ASP A 242 18.40 5.55 19.76
N LYS A 243 17.27 4.83 19.64
CA LYS A 243 17.07 3.78 18.62
C LYS A 243 17.22 4.35 17.20
N PHE A 244 16.57 5.48 16.92
CA PHE A 244 16.65 6.17 15.62
C PHE A 244 18.07 6.64 15.31
N TYR A 245 18.75 7.24 16.28
CA TYR A 245 20.12 7.72 16.14
C TYR A 245 21.08 6.57 15.81
N ASN A 246 20.99 5.47 16.56
CA ASN A 246 21.78 4.27 16.30
C ASN A 246 21.47 3.69 14.92
N TRP A 247 20.19 3.61 14.54
CA TRP A 247 19.75 3.16 13.22
C TRP A 247 20.32 4.04 12.09
N ALA A 248 20.26 5.35 12.25
CA ALA A 248 20.78 6.33 11.29
C ALA A 248 22.30 6.18 11.11
N ILE A 249 23.07 6.04 12.20
CA ILE A 249 24.52 5.82 12.13
C ILE A 249 24.85 4.52 11.39
N ARG A 250 24.13 3.41 11.66
CA ARG A 250 24.34 2.14 10.93
C ARG A 250 24.09 2.28 9.43
N ASN A 251 23.23 3.22 9.03
CA ASN A 251 22.95 3.55 7.63
C ASN A 251 23.88 4.62 7.04
N GLY A 252 24.96 4.99 7.74
CA GLY A 252 25.94 5.96 7.27
C GLY A 252 25.38 7.38 7.16
N ILE A 253 24.41 7.73 8.03
CA ILE A 253 23.89 9.08 8.18
C ILE A 253 24.81 9.86 9.12
N SER A 254 25.25 11.03 8.67
CA SER A 254 26.07 11.93 9.48
C SER A 254 25.18 12.82 10.33
N PHE A 255 25.55 12.99 11.60
CA PHE A 255 24.92 13.95 12.50
C PHE A 255 25.83 15.16 12.70
N SER A 256 25.24 16.34 12.59
CA SER A 256 25.88 17.58 13.02
C SER A 256 25.59 17.85 14.50
N GLN A 257 26.38 18.76 15.10
CA GLN A 257 26.25 19.14 16.52
C GLN A 257 24.81 19.57 16.86
N PRO A 258 24.34 19.36 18.10
CA PRO A 258 23.01 19.77 18.52
C PRO A 258 22.80 21.28 18.30
N THR A 259 21.69 21.65 17.68
CA THR A 259 21.25 23.05 17.61
C THR A 259 20.42 23.35 18.87
N GLY A 260 21.09 23.63 20.00
CA GLY A 260 20.45 24.01 21.27
C GLY A 260 21.13 23.40 22.50
N SER A 261 20.88 24.00 23.68
CA SER A 261 21.41 23.53 24.98
C SER A 261 20.38 22.77 25.82
N GLY A 262 19.22 22.45 25.24
CA GLY A 262 18.07 21.88 25.95
C GLY A 262 17.94 20.35 25.85
N THR A 263 16.75 19.84 26.17
CA THR A 263 16.47 18.40 26.04
C THR A 263 16.33 18.06 24.57
N ARG A 264 16.89 16.92 24.16
CA ARG A 264 16.81 16.48 22.76
C ARG A 264 15.37 16.04 22.48
N THR A 265 14.70 16.77 21.61
CA THR A 265 13.26 16.63 21.35
C THR A 265 12.97 16.18 19.92
N GLY A 266 13.94 16.30 19.01
CA GLY A 266 13.72 15.92 17.62
C GLY A 266 15.01 15.73 16.84
N VAL A 267 14.85 15.21 15.63
CA VAL A 267 15.91 15.12 14.63
C VAL A 267 15.40 15.69 13.32
N THR A 268 16.17 16.56 12.67
CA THR A 268 15.85 17.05 11.33
C THR A 268 16.89 16.56 10.34
N CYS A 269 16.45 15.84 9.31
CA CYS A 269 17.31 15.30 8.27
C CYS A 269 17.09 16.01 6.94
N ILE A 270 18.19 16.42 6.30
CA ILE A 270 18.20 17.24 5.10
C ILE A 270 18.96 16.51 4.00
N SER A 271 18.39 16.51 2.81
CA SER A 271 19.04 16.02 1.60
C SER A 271 20.02 17.05 1.07
N THR A 272 21.28 16.67 0.90
CA THR A 272 22.37 17.50 0.35
C THR A 272 22.96 16.82 -0.88
N LYS A 273 23.80 17.54 -1.65
CA LYS A 273 24.51 16.98 -2.80
C LYS A 273 25.42 15.80 -2.43
N ASP A 274 25.90 15.77 -1.19
CA ASP A 274 26.84 14.75 -0.69
C ASP A 274 26.11 13.62 0.07
N GLY A 275 24.78 13.65 0.13
CA GLY A 275 23.93 12.67 0.81
C GLY A 275 23.04 13.30 1.89
N VAL A 276 22.61 12.50 2.87
CA VAL A 276 21.71 12.97 3.93
C VAL A 276 22.50 13.31 5.20
N ILE A 277 22.25 14.50 5.74
CA ILE A 277 22.79 14.98 7.02
C ILE A 277 21.62 15.21 7.98
N CYS A 278 21.76 14.78 9.22
CA CYS A 278 20.78 15.02 10.27
C CYS A 278 21.32 15.96 11.36
N HIS A 279 20.40 16.71 11.97
CA HIS A 279 20.63 17.68 13.03
C HIS A 279 19.80 17.26 14.24
N ILE A 280 20.43 17.13 15.41
CA ILE A 280 19.69 16.92 16.65
C ILE A 280 19.13 18.27 17.08
N VAL A 281 17.81 18.33 17.24
CA VAL A 281 17.10 19.50 17.72
C VAL A 281 16.94 19.38 19.23
N ALA A 282 17.38 20.41 19.96
CA ALA A 282 17.26 20.50 21.40
C ALA A 282 16.52 21.78 21.76
N TYR A 283 15.45 21.67 22.55
CA TYR A 283 14.67 22.81 23.06
C TYR A 283 14.82 22.90 24.58
#